data_AF-A0A816HLF4-F1
#
_entry.id   AF-A0A816HLF4-F1
#
_cell.length_a   1.000
_cell.length_b   1.000
_cell.length_c   1.000
_cell.angle_alpha   90.00
_cell.angle_beta   90.00
_cell.angle_gamma   90.00
#
_symmetry.space_group_name_H-M   'P 1'
#
loop_
_entity.id
_entity.type
_entity.pdbx_description
1 polymer ?
#
loop_
_entity_poly.entity_id
_entity_poly.type
_entity_poly.pdbx_seq_one_letter_code
_entity_poly.pdbx_strand_id
1 'polypeptide(L)'
;ELAFEQLKWYKQTINQSITQYDDKVIELCKKVDPTMPDSLKLKYLLAGVKESLKTHVALQDPKSTEAFLSSARKSEDIFALKQADLDTVATDTYLNATAYQSQPDQTNFTPTSNNNFYRSNPPMYNRNTSNAYNGNRQNKPSKYTRST
;
A
#
# COMPACT_ATOMS: atom_id res chain seq x y z
N GLU A 1 -41.44 -4.84 -3.93
CA GLU A 1 -40.57 -4.84 -2.72
C GLU A 1 -39.27 -5.62 -2.88
N LEU A 2 -39.28 -6.85 -3.43
CA LEU A 2 -38.09 -7.70 -3.46
C LEU A 2 -36.86 -7.10 -4.19
N ALA A 3 -37.08 -6.31 -5.26
CA ALA A 3 -36.00 -5.65 -5.99
C ALA A 3 -35.29 -4.54 -5.20
N PHE A 4 -36.01 -3.85 -4.30
CA PHE A 4 -35.45 -2.78 -3.49
C PHE A 4 -34.55 -3.34 -2.38
N GLU A 5 -35.00 -4.39 -1.69
CA GLU A 5 -34.17 -5.10 -0.71
C GLU A 5 -32.93 -5.71 -1.38
N GLN A 6 -33.07 -6.29 -2.58
CA GLN A 6 -31.93 -6.76 -3.36
C GLN A 6 -30.93 -5.62 -3.62
N LEU A 7 -31.37 -4.48 -4.14
CA LEU A 7 -30.50 -3.32 -4.42
C LEU A 7 -29.77 -2.83 -3.16
N LYS A 8 -30.47 -2.78 -2.04
CA LYS A 8 -29.93 -2.30 -0.75
C LYS A 8 -28.81 -3.17 -0.20
N TRP A 9 -28.92 -4.49 -0.38
CA TRP A 9 -27.95 -5.46 0.16
C TRP A 9 -26.95 -5.98 -0.86
N TYR A 10 -27.09 -5.62 -2.13
CA TYR A 10 -26.20 -6.09 -3.18
C TYR A 10 -24.79 -5.53 -2.99
N LYS A 11 -23.80 -6.43 -2.98
CA LYS A 11 -22.39 -6.11 -2.85
C LYS A 11 -21.60 -6.85 -3.91
N GLN A 12 -20.52 -6.23 -4.38
CA GLN A 12 -19.58 -6.84 -5.30
C GLN A 12 -18.96 -8.08 -4.63
N THR A 13 -19.08 -9.22 -5.31
CA THR A 13 -18.44 -10.46 -4.84
C THR A 13 -16.96 -10.50 -5.23
N ILE A 14 -16.18 -11.35 -4.58
CA ILE A 14 -14.73 -11.47 -4.81
C ILE A 14 -14.41 -11.82 -6.27
N ASN A 15 -15.24 -12.66 -6.89
CA ASN A 15 -15.04 -13.16 -8.25
C ASN A 15 -15.75 -12.32 -9.32
N GLN A 16 -16.37 -11.21 -8.93
CA GLN A 16 -17.12 -10.36 -9.83
C GLN A 16 -16.29 -9.15 -10.24
N SER A 17 -16.16 -8.94 -11.56
CA SER A 17 -15.50 -7.74 -12.08
C SER A 17 -16.29 -6.48 -11.78
N ILE A 18 -15.64 -5.33 -11.80
CA ILE A 18 -16.32 -4.07 -11.53
C ILE A 18 -17.43 -3.77 -12.55
N THR A 19 -17.23 -4.12 -13.82
CA THR A 19 -18.22 -3.93 -14.88
C THR A 19 -19.46 -4.78 -14.65
N GLN A 20 -19.28 -6.06 -14.29
CA GLN A 20 -20.41 -6.94 -13.97
C GLN A 20 -21.19 -6.46 -12.76
N TYR A 21 -20.50 -5.93 -11.75
CA TYR A 21 -21.12 -5.33 -10.58
C TYR A 21 -21.94 -4.09 -10.94
N ASP A 22 -21.36 -3.17 -11.72
CA ASP A 22 -22.03 -1.96 -12.19
C ASP A 22 -23.29 -2.28 -12.98
N ASP A 23 -23.19 -3.13 -14.01
CA ASP A 23 -24.32 -3.57 -14.84
C ASP A 23 -25.47 -4.10 -13.98
N LYS A 24 -25.14 -4.91 -12.95
CA LYS A 24 -26.15 -5.50 -12.07
C LYS A 24 -26.82 -4.47 -11.18
N VAL A 25 -26.07 -3.54 -10.61
CA VAL A 25 -26.63 -2.45 -9.80
C VAL A 25 -27.52 -1.56 -10.65
N ILE A 26 -27.10 -1.21 -11.86
CA ILE A 26 -27.91 -0.42 -12.80
C ILE A 26 -29.20 -1.16 -13.20
N GLU A 27 -29.13 -2.47 -13.45
CA GLU A 27 -30.31 -3.31 -13.69
C GLU A 27 -31.29 -3.28 -12.51
N LEU A 28 -30.78 -3.43 -11.27
CA LEU A 28 -31.59 -3.37 -10.05
C LEU A 28 -32.19 -1.98 -9.84
N CYS A 29 -31.42 -0.92 -10.10
CA CYS A 29 -31.92 0.45 -10.04
C CYS A 29 -33.09 0.66 -11.00
N LYS A 30 -32.96 0.21 -12.26
CA LYS A 30 -34.04 0.30 -13.26
C LYS A 30 -35.29 -0.50 -12.87
N LYS A 31 -35.13 -1.64 -12.19
CA LYS A 31 -36.23 -2.46 -11.68
C LYS A 31 -36.96 -1.82 -10.49
N VAL A 32 -36.24 -1.09 -9.65
CA VAL A 32 -36.80 -0.36 -8.51
C VAL A 32 -37.48 0.93 -8.97
N ASP A 33 -36.76 1.72 -9.77
CA ASP A 33 -37.22 2.99 -10.33
C ASP A 33 -36.47 3.27 -11.64
N PRO A 34 -37.15 3.19 -12.80
CA PRO A 34 -36.56 3.50 -14.11
C PRO A 34 -35.98 4.92 -14.20
N THR A 35 -36.53 5.86 -13.44
CA THR A 35 -36.15 7.27 -13.41
C THR A 35 -35.17 7.62 -12.29
N MET A 36 -34.59 6.61 -11.63
CA MET A 36 -33.71 6.80 -10.50
C MET A 36 -32.53 7.75 -10.85
N PRO A 37 -32.30 8.81 -10.04
CA PRO A 37 -31.27 9.79 -10.33
C PRO A 37 -29.87 9.18 -10.21
N ASP A 38 -28.94 9.71 -11.01
CA ASP A 38 -27.56 9.21 -11.07
C ASP A 38 -26.85 9.27 -9.72
N SER A 39 -27.10 10.33 -8.94
CA SER A 39 -26.55 10.50 -7.60
C SER A 39 -26.97 9.39 -6.63
N LEU A 40 -28.17 8.82 -6.81
CA LEU A 40 -28.65 7.71 -5.98
C LEU A 40 -28.07 6.38 -6.45
N LYS A 41 -27.97 6.16 -7.76
CA LYS A 41 -27.27 5.00 -8.34
C LYS A 41 -25.83 4.94 -7.86
N LEU A 42 -25.14 6.07 -7.90
CA LEU A 42 -23.77 6.21 -7.41
C LEU A 42 -23.63 5.87 -5.92
N LYS A 43 -24.59 6.26 -5.07
CA LYS A 43 -24.60 5.88 -3.65
C LYS A 43 -24.64 4.36 -3.46
N TYR A 44 -25.47 3.65 -4.22
CA TYR A 44 -25.52 2.19 -4.17
C TYR A 44 -24.22 1.56 -4.65
N LEU A 45 -23.66 2.06 -5.76
CA LEU A 45 -22.38 1.59 -6.28
C LEU A 45 -21.25 1.71 -5.25
N LEU A 46 -21.09 2.89 -4.63
CA LEU A 46 -20.08 3.16 -3.62
C LEU A 46 -20.29 2.36 -2.32
N ALA A 47 -21.54 2.06 -1.95
CA ALA A 47 -21.84 1.30 -0.74
C ALA A 47 -21.51 -0.20 -0.87
N GLY A 48 -21.64 -0.76 -2.06
CA GLY A 48 -21.47 -2.20 -2.31
C GLY A 48 -20.16 -2.60 -2.99
N VAL A 49 -19.30 -1.65 -3.39
CA VAL A 49 -18.01 -1.96 -4.02
C VAL A 49 -17.10 -2.77 -3.09
N LYS A 50 -16.30 -3.69 -3.65
CA LYS A 50 -15.38 -4.52 -2.86
C LYS A 50 -14.34 -3.67 -2.13
N GLU A 51 -13.98 -4.07 -0.91
CA GLU A 51 -13.13 -3.27 -0.01
C GLU A 51 -11.76 -2.97 -0.63
N SER A 52 -11.20 -3.90 -1.41
CA SER A 52 -9.93 -3.68 -2.11
C SER A 52 -9.96 -2.52 -3.12
N LEU A 53 -11.11 -2.27 -3.76
CA LEU A 53 -11.30 -1.12 -4.66
C LEU A 53 -11.82 0.13 -3.94
N LYS A 54 -12.54 -0.05 -2.84
CA LYS A 54 -13.28 1.02 -2.15
C LYS A 54 -12.41 2.22 -1.79
N THR A 55 -11.22 1.98 -1.22
CA THR A 55 -10.29 3.07 -0.86
C THR A 55 -9.82 3.83 -2.11
N HIS A 56 -9.50 3.13 -3.19
CA HIS A 56 -9.03 3.75 -4.43
C HIS A 56 -10.12 4.58 -5.10
N VAL A 57 -11.36 4.07 -5.13
CA VAL A 57 -12.51 4.78 -5.67
C VAL A 57 -12.87 5.99 -4.80
N ALA A 58 -12.83 5.86 -3.47
CA ALA A 58 -13.11 6.96 -2.55
C ALA A 58 -12.12 8.13 -2.72
N LEU A 59 -10.84 7.83 -2.99
CA LEU A 59 -9.82 8.85 -3.26
C LEU A 59 -10.07 9.62 -4.55
N GLN A 60 -10.74 9.01 -5.53
CA GLN A 60 -11.09 9.66 -6.80
C GLN A 60 -12.36 10.51 -6.70
N ASP A 61 -13.16 10.31 -5.65
CA ASP A 61 -14.40 11.06 -5.37
C ASP A 61 -15.30 11.23 -6.62
N PRO A 62 -15.72 10.12 -7.26
CA PRO A 62 -16.49 10.18 -8.50
C PRO A 62 -17.82 10.92 -8.29
N LYS A 63 -18.21 11.75 -9.26
CA LYS A 63 -19.46 12.54 -9.22
C LYS A 63 -20.58 11.98 -10.09
N SER A 64 -20.30 10.96 -10.89
CA SER A 64 -21.26 10.26 -11.73
C SER A 64 -20.99 8.76 -11.73
N THR A 65 -21.99 7.97 -12.13
CA THR A 65 -21.86 6.51 -12.33
C THR A 65 -20.77 6.18 -13.35
N GLU A 66 -20.65 6.95 -14.43
CA GLU A 66 -19.60 6.79 -15.44
C GLU A 66 -18.20 7.06 -14.88
N ALA A 67 -18.04 8.13 -14.09
CA ALA A 67 -16.76 8.44 -13.44
C ALA A 67 -16.37 7.36 -12.42
N PHE A 68 -17.36 6.81 -11.71
CA PHE A 68 -17.17 5.66 -10.83
C PHE A 68 -16.64 4.46 -11.63
N LEU A 69 -17.32 4.05 -12.71
CA LEU A 69 -16.94 2.88 -13.48
C LEU A 69 -15.53 3.04 -14.08
N SER A 70 -15.21 4.22 -14.62
CA SER A 70 -13.90 4.52 -15.20
C SER A 70 -12.77 4.44 -14.17
N SER A 71 -12.95 5.05 -12.99
CA SER A 71 -11.95 5.03 -11.92
C SER A 71 -11.77 3.65 -11.29
N ALA A 72 -12.88 2.94 -11.07
CA ALA A 72 -12.86 1.62 -10.47
C ALA A 72 -12.26 0.57 -11.43
N ARG A 73 -12.53 0.67 -12.74
CA ARG A 73 -11.89 -0.18 -13.77
C ARG A 73 -10.38 0.02 -13.82
N LYS A 74 -9.91 1.27 -13.85
CA LYS A 74 -8.46 1.57 -13.80
C LYS A 74 -7.80 0.94 -12.57
N SER A 75 -8.47 1.00 -11.42
CA SER A 75 -7.95 0.42 -10.18
C SER A 75 -7.92 -1.11 -10.23
N GLU A 76 -8.96 -1.73 -10.81
CA GLU A 76 -9.00 -3.18 -11.03
C GLU A 76 -7.89 -3.66 -11.98
N ASP A 77 -7.64 -2.93 -13.07
CA ASP A 77 -6.57 -3.22 -14.02
C ASP A 77 -5.18 -3.12 -13.34
N ILE A 78 -4.94 -2.09 -12.51
CA ILE A 78 -3.69 -1.93 -11.75
C ILE A 78 -3.47 -3.11 -10.80
N PHE A 79 -4.53 -3.59 -10.14
CA PHE A 79 -4.42 -4.75 -9.26
C PHE A 79 -4.15 -6.05 -10.01
N ALA A 80 -4.78 -6.24 -11.17
CA ALA A 80 -4.51 -7.39 -12.03
C ALA A 80 -3.03 -7.42 -12.47
N LEU A 81 -2.47 -6.28 -12.85
CA LEU A 81 -1.05 -6.17 -13.22
C LEU A 81 -0.11 -6.50 -12.05
N LYS A 82 -0.36 -5.93 -10.86
CA LYS A 82 0.45 -6.22 -9.67
C LYS A 82 0.43 -7.69 -9.26
N GLN A 83 -0.69 -8.38 -9.46
CA GLN A 83 -0.77 -9.81 -9.19
C GLN A 83 0.06 -10.61 -10.18
N ALA A 84 0.05 -10.26 -11.46
CA ALA A 84 0.87 -10.92 -12.48
C ALA A 84 2.38 -10.76 -12.23
N ASP A 85 2.81 -9.60 -11.73
CA ASP A 85 4.21 -9.35 -11.36
C ASP A 85 4.65 -10.21 -10.15
N LEU A 86 3.76 -10.46 -9.19
CA LEU A 86 4.07 -11.31 -8.04
C LEU A 86 4.18 -12.79 -8.43
N ASP A 87 3.32 -13.25 -9.34
CA ASP A 87 3.33 -14.65 -9.80
C ASP A 87 4.58 -14.98 -10.64
N THR A 88 5.15 -14.00 -11.35
CA THR A 88 6.39 -14.16 -12.13
C THR A 88 7.65 -14.17 -11.25
N VAL A 89 7.71 -13.34 -10.19
CA VAL A 89 8.85 -13.35 -9.25
C VAL A 89 8.86 -14.61 -8.37
N ALA A 90 7.68 -15.16 -8.06
CA ALA A 90 7.57 -16.39 -7.28
C ALA A 90 8.14 -17.61 -8.02
N THR A 91 8.07 -17.68 -9.35
CA THR A 91 8.63 -18.81 -10.12
C THR A 91 10.15 -18.78 -10.24
N ASP A 92 10.77 -17.59 -10.24
CA ASP A 92 12.23 -17.48 -10.40
C ASP A 92 13.00 -17.72 -9.09
N THR A 93 12.33 -17.64 -7.94
CA THR A 93 12.98 -17.78 -6.62
C THR A 93 13.22 -19.24 -6.22
N TYR A 94 12.52 -20.22 -6.81
CA TYR A 94 12.65 -21.64 -6.42
C TYR A 94 13.66 -22.46 -7.23
N LEU A 95 14.34 -21.91 -8.22
CA LEU A 95 15.31 -22.66 -9.04
C LEU A 95 16.79 -22.51 -8.63
N ASN A 96 17.12 -21.72 -7.61
CA ASN A 96 18.53 -21.48 -7.20
C ASN A 96 18.89 -21.90 -5.77
N ALA A 97 18.02 -22.60 -5.05
CA ALA A 97 18.27 -22.97 -3.65
C ALA A 97 19.15 -24.23 -3.44
N THR A 98 19.71 -24.83 -4.49
CA THR A 98 20.52 -26.08 -4.38
C THR A 98 22.01 -25.93 -4.71
N ALA A 99 22.56 -24.72 -4.89
CA ALA A 99 23.94 -24.56 -5.38
C ALA A 99 24.99 -24.08 -4.35
N TYR A 100 24.66 -23.91 -3.06
CA TYR A 100 25.66 -23.56 -2.05
C TYR A 100 25.65 -24.55 -0.90
N GLN A 101 26.07 -25.78 -1.23
CA GLN A 101 26.55 -26.73 -0.23
C GLN A 101 27.91 -26.24 0.28
N SER A 102 27.93 -25.90 1.55
CA SER A 102 29.05 -25.39 2.33
C SER A 102 30.29 -26.30 2.27
N GLN A 103 31.43 -25.72 1.89
CA GLN A 103 32.77 -26.23 2.20
C GLN A 103 33.40 -25.28 3.23
N PRO A 104 33.95 -25.79 4.35
CA PRO A 104 34.70 -24.97 5.29
C PRO A 104 36.17 -25.01 4.89
N ASP A 105 36.72 -23.91 4.39
CA ASP A 105 38.18 -23.78 4.32
C ASP A 105 38.67 -22.52 4.99
N GLN A 106 39.54 -22.79 5.97
CA GLN A 106 40.23 -21.84 6.80
C GLN A 106 41.44 -21.25 6.07
N THR A 107 41.73 -20.01 6.45
CA THR A 107 43.06 -19.39 6.60
C THR A 107 43.69 -18.56 5.47
N ASN A 108 44.21 -17.42 5.96
CA ASN A 108 45.39 -16.66 5.53
C ASN A 108 45.22 -15.58 4.45
N PHE A 109 44.73 -14.41 4.87
CA PHE A 109 45.09 -13.16 4.22
C PHE A 109 46.39 -12.59 4.82
N THR A 110 47.49 -12.75 4.09
CA THR A 110 48.69 -11.92 4.24
C THR A 110 48.40 -10.51 3.68
N PRO A 111 48.59 -9.43 4.44
CA PRO A 111 48.49 -8.08 3.91
C PRO A 111 49.81 -7.72 3.20
N THR A 112 49.76 -7.54 1.87
CA THR A 112 50.88 -6.98 1.12
C THR A 112 51.04 -5.50 1.48
N SER A 113 52.13 -5.21 2.17
CA SER A 113 52.66 -3.89 2.50
C SER A 113 53.17 -3.17 1.25
N ASN A 114 52.81 -1.89 1.09
CA ASN A 114 53.66 -0.90 0.43
C ASN A 114 53.79 0.32 1.37
N ASN A 115 54.93 0.39 2.07
CA ASN A 115 55.42 1.56 2.78
C ASN A 115 56.11 2.51 1.75
N ASN A 116 56.15 3.84 1.83
CA ASN A 116 56.60 4.69 2.92
C ASN A 116 56.24 6.17 2.62
N PHE A 117 55.70 6.92 3.57
CA PHE A 117 56.19 8.27 3.89
C PHE A 117 56.12 8.48 5.40
N TYR A 118 57.09 9.23 5.92
CA TYR A 118 57.71 9.13 7.24
C TYR A 118 56.84 9.43 8.48
N ARG A 119 57.05 8.60 9.52
CA ARG A 119 57.21 8.88 10.98
C ARG A 119 56.34 10.01 11.57
N SER A 120 55.42 9.71 12.49
CA SER A 120 55.73 9.48 13.91
C SER A 120 54.48 8.97 14.69
N ASN A 121 54.71 8.12 15.69
CA ASN A 121 53.73 7.51 16.62
C ASN A 121 54.29 7.72 18.06
N PRO A 122 53.60 7.40 19.19
CA PRO A 122 52.17 7.14 19.51
C PRO A 122 51.80 7.84 20.88
N PRO A 123 50.84 7.43 21.77
CA PRO A 123 49.85 6.33 21.74
C PRO A 123 48.41 6.64 22.23
N MET A 124 47.52 5.72 21.86
CA MET A 124 46.35 5.17 22.59
C MET A 124 45.44 6.08 23.43
N TYR A 125 44.13 6.02 23.15
CA TYR A 125 43.16 5.41 24.07
C TYR A 125 41.95 4.86 23.31
N ASN A 126 41.69 3.57 23.53
CA ASN A 126 40.46 2.86 23.25
C ASN A 126 39.35 3.39 24.16
N ARG A 127 38.19 3.78 23.61
CA ARG A 127 36.99 4.02 24.42
C ARG A 127 35.75 3.48 23.71
N ASN A 128 35.42 2.23 24.04
CA ASN A 128 34.04 1.84 24.23
C ASN A 128 33.40 2.79 25.26
N THR A 129 32.33 3.48 24.90
CA THR A 129 31.43 4.12 25.86
C THR A 129 29.99 3.78 25.52
N SER A 130 29.53 2.70 26.13
CA SER A 130 28.18 2.59 26.69
C SER A 130 28.05 3.48 27.93
N ASN A 131 26.80 3.83 28.27
CA ASN A 131 26.31 4.63 29.42
C ASN A 131 26.21 6.14 29.15
N ALA A 132 25.27 6.89 29.70
CA ALA A 132 23.99 6.67 30.37
C ALA A 132 23.49 8.09 30.73
N TYR A 133 22.16 8.27 30.80
CA TYR A 133 21.41 9.21 31.66
C TYR A 133 22.02 10.56 32.08
N ASN A 134 21.36 11.65 31.65
CA ASN A 134 20.73 12.70 32.49
C ASN A 134 20.11 13.74 31.54
N GLY A 135 18.90 14.24 31.66
CA GLY A 135 18.14 14.58 32.87
C GLY A 135 17.71 16.04 32.73
N ASN A 136 16.43 16.26 32.42
CA ASN A 136 15.63 17.48 32.65
C ASN A 136 16.18 18.86 32.25
N ARG A 137 15.45 19.54 31.35
CA ARG A 137 14.86 20.86 31.68
C ARG A 137 13.74 21.25 30.71
N GLN A 138 12.61 21.55 31.34
CA GLN A 138 11.38 22.11 30.80
C GLN A 138 11.62 23.41 30.04
N ASN A 139 10.88 23.67 28.97
CA ASN A 139 10.41 25.01 28.64
C ASN A 139 9.01 24.95 28.04
N LYS A 140 8.08 25.61 28.74
CA LYS A 140 6.64 25.75 28.45
C LYS A 140 6.38 26.69 27.26
N PRO A 141 5.17 26.63 26.66
CA PRO A 141 4.76 27.52 25.56
C PRO A 141 4.40 28.93 26.06
N SER A 142 4.76 29.95 25.27
CA SER A 142 4.34 31.35 25.49
C SER A 142 2.94 31.60 24.95
N LYS A 143 2.11 32.29 25.73
CA LYS A 143 0.70 32.62 25.47
C LYS A 143 0.52 34.16 25.45
N TYR A 144 -0.17 34.62 24.41
CA TYR A 144 -0.93 35.88 24.20
C TYR A 144 -0.23 37.25 24.20
N THR A 145 -0.55 38.04 23.17
CA THR A 145 -1.13 39.39 23.33
C THR A 145 -2.15 39.70 22.22
N ARG A 146 -3.28 40.28 22.64
CA ARG A 146 -4.36 40.89 21.86
C ARG A 146 -4.32 42.37 22.17
N SER A 147 -4.33 43.24 21.18
CA SER A 147 -4.60 44.69 21.31
C SER A 147 -5.36 45.13 20.06
N THR A 148 -6.67 45.36 20.19
CA THR A 148 -7.37 46.68 20.22
C THR A 148 -7.49 47.29 18.85
#